data_AF-A0AA51L123-F1
#
_entry.id   AF-A0AA51L123-F1
#
_cell.length_a   1.000
_cell.length_b   1.000
_cell.length_c   1.000
_cell.angle_alpha   90.00
_cell.angle_beta   90.00
_cell.angle_gamma   90.00
#
_symmetry.space_group_name_H-M   'P 1'
#
loop_
_entity.id
_entity.type
_entity.pdbx_description
1 polymer ?
#
loop_
_entity_poly.entity_id
_entity_poly.type
_entity_poly.pdbx_seq_one_letter_code
_entity_poly.pdbx_strand_id
1 'polypeptide(L)'
;MRKILLTVGLLTFLSLGLGHGHASAESDLVSKCGKVTQNQNPSFQQLNCLLTNAALEANIPPEVVKAVAWQENGWKQFNADGSPSISDDSGIGVMQITNYPGYDEEKLKTDILYNIESGAKILSSKYDQGNLPKIKGARRQDIENWYFAVMAYNGTKPVNSPLFKDTGKPNPDAYQEKVFKYIEENSFLGDTKLAKFPFKTTDFKYDSNSDANIEFTTRVYTLSEKLHPSNYYYNKGVKVATTIDNANLRAQPGTSQSVKLLGKFSALTITGNFVYDQSSDSQNQFVWYPVMSGDKKVGYISSSYITAPVCTPCLQYHKGEIIPWDRDKLVPGQLGRLTVLQNTPLFKLDGTFVRMLKKGDPLYRIYAFKPGMLSVGGGLYVNRDEKVKYETPSKSKLDAVKCIANYY
;
A
#
# COMPACT_ATOMS: atom_id res chain seq x y z
N MET A 1 44.73 -49.86 -40.30
CA MET A 1 44.44 -48.41 -40.22
C MET A 1 43.08 -48.21 -39.55
N ARG A 2 43.00 -47.22 -38.66
CA ARG A 2 42.07 -47.09 -37.54
C ARG A 2 40.58 -47.03 -37.93
N LYS A 3 39.74 -47.79 -37.19
CA LYS A 3 38.28 -47.64 -37.13
C LYS A 3 37.95 -46.54 -36.12
N ILE A 4 37.19 -45.54 -36.54
CA ILE A 4 36.71 -44.41 -35.73
C ILE A 4 35.46 -44.87 -34.99
N LEU A 5 35.50 -44.90 -33.66
CA LEU A 5 34.33 -45.04 -32.80
C LEU A 5 33.64 -43.68 -32.66
N LEU A 6 32.37 -43.61 -33.07
CA LEU A 6 31.44 -42.54 -32.74
C LEU A 6 30.94 -42.75 -31.31
N THR A 7 31.36 -41.88 -30.40
CA THR A 7 30.87 -41.83 -29.02
C THR A 7 29.58 -40.99 -28.99
N VAL A 8 28.47 -41.62 -28.62
CA VAL A 8 27.18 -40.96 -28.38
C VAL A 8 27.29 -40.17 -27.07
N GLY A 9 27.29 -38.84 -27.17
CA GLY A 9 27.22 -37.94 -26.02
C GLY A 9 25.79 -37.89 -25.47
N LEU A 10 25.61 -38.39 -24.26
CA LEU A 10 24.38 -38.27 -23.47
C LEU A 10 24.23 -36.81 -23.02
N LEU A 11 23.32 -36.06 -23.63
CA LEU A 11 22.93 -34.73 -23.16
C LEU A 11 22.05 -34.88 -21.92
N THR A 12 22.66 -34.76 -20.74
CA THR A 12 21.94 -34.52 -19.49
C THR A 12 21.46 -33.08 -19.45
N PHE A 13 20.20 -32.87 -19.83
CA PHE A 13 19.49 -31.62 -19.52
C PHE A 13 19.31 -31.52 -18.00
N LEU A 14 20.20 -30.78 -17.33
CA LEU A 14 19.98 -30.27 -15.98
C LEU A 14 18.85 -29.24 -16.05
N SER A 15 17.65 -29.65 -15.66
CA SER A 15 16.51 -28.78 -15.35
C SER A 15 16.76 -28.02 -14.04
N LEU A 16 17.65 -27.03 -14.08
CA LEU A 16 17.79 -26.01 -13.03
C LEU A 16 16.92 -24.82 -13.40
N GLY A 17 15.73 -24.70 -12.80
CA GLY A 17 14.86 -23.57 -13.14
C GLY A 17 13.54 -23.42 -12.42
N LEU A 18 13.32 -23.99 -11.24
CA LEU A 18 12.15 -23.69 -10.40
C LEU A 18 12.57 -23.71 -8.92
N GLY A 19 13.03 -22.57 -8.39
CA GLY A 19 13.46 -22.46 -6.99
C GLY A 19 13.96 -21.09 -6.54
N HIS A 20 14.23 -20.16 -7.45
CA HIS A 20 14.89 -18.89 -7.13
C HIS A 20 13.99 -17.81 -6.51
N GLY A 21 12.66 -17.99 -6.47
CA GLY A 21 11.74 -16.99 -5.92
C GLY A 21 11.74 -16.93 -4.39
N HIS A 22 11.57 -18.07 -3.72
CA HIS A 22 11.44 -18.11 -2.26
C HIS A 22 12.77 -17.89 -1.52
N ALA A 23 13.86 -18.50 -1.97
CA ALA A 23 15.17 -18.33 -1.34
C ALA A 23 15.68 -16.87 -1.42
N SER A 24 15.28 -16.13 -2.47
CA SER A 24 15.63 -14.71 -2.62
C SER A 24 14.81 -13.78 -1.73
N ALA A 25 13.55 -14.12 -1.42
CA ALA A 25 12.69 -13.33 -0.55
C ALA A 25 13.04 -13.56 0.94
N GLU A 26 13.29 -14.82 1.32
CA GLU A 26 13.72 -15.19 2.67
C GLU A 26 15.05 -14.50 3.04
N SER A 27 16.01 -14.48 2.11
CA SER A 27 17.30 -13.80 2.31
C SER A 27 17.17 -12.28 2.43
N ASP A 28 16.21 -11.65 1.74
CA ASP A 28 15.96 -10.21 1.83
C ASP A 28 15.30 -9.84 3.17
N LEU A 29 14.30 -10.58 3.64
CA LEU A 29 13.66 -10.35 4.95
C LEU A 29 14.61 -10.59 6.12
N VAL A 30 15.42 -11.65 6.08
CA VAL A 30 16.46 -11.91 7.09
C VAL A 30 17.48 -10.78 7.12
N SER A 31 17.82 -10.19 5.97
CA SER A 31 18.73 -9.03 5.92
C SER A 31 18.13 -7.76 6.54
N LYS A 32 16.83 -7.53 6.38
CA LYS A 32 16.12 -6.34 6.88
C LYS A 32 15.72 -6.42 8.34
N CYS A 33 15.25 -7.58 8.77
CA CYS A 33 14.65 -7.79 10.09
C CYS A 33 15.52 -8.61 11.04
N GLY A 34 16.66 -9.13 10.56
CA GLY A 34 17.53 -10.01 11.32
C GLY A 34 17.06 -11.47 11.30
N LYS A 35 17.97 -12.37 11.70
CA LYS A 35 17.72 -13.81 11.73
C LYS A 35 16.62 -14.15 12.75
N VAL A 36 15.70 -15.02 12.34
CA VAL A 36 14.67 -15.57 13.21
C VAL A 36 15.11 -16.95 13.70
N THR A 37 14.93 -17.20 15.00
CA THR A 37 15.16 -18.52 15.59
C THR A 37 13.95 -19.41 15.34
N GLN A 38 14.20 -20.63 14.86
CA GLN A 38 13.16 -21.64 14.64
C GLN A 38 12.48 -22.01 15.96
N ASN A 39 11.17 -22.25 15.92
CA ASN A 39 10.35 -22.65 17.08
C ASN A 39 10.33 -21.66 18.26
N GLN A 40 10.66 -20.39 18.03
CA GLN A 40 10.62 -19.33 19.02
C GLN A 40 9.97 -18.08 18.44
N ASN A 41 9.19 -17.37 19.26
CA ASN A 41 8.63 -16.09 18.83
C ASN A 41 9.75 -15.05 18.71
N PRO A 42 9.84 -14.29 17.59
CA PRO A 42 10.73 -13.14 17.49
C PRO A 42 10.41 -12.08 18.55
N SER A 43 11.34 -11.14 18.76
CA SER A 43 11.01 -9.92 19.52
C SER A 43 9.85 -9.16 18.85
N PHE A 44 9.11 -8.37 19.62
CA PHE A 44 7.96 -7.64 19.11
C PHE A 44 8.32 -6.73 17.92
N GLN A 45 9.45 -6.02 17.98
CA GLN A 45 9.89 -5.16 16.88
C GLN A 45 10.45 -5.94 15.69
N GLN A 46 11.03 -7.13 15.89
CA GLN A 46 11.40 -8.01 14.79
C GLN A 46 10.16 -8.52 14.06
N LEU A 47 9.11 -8.89 14.79
CA LEU A 47 7.85 -9.32 14.20
C LEU A 47 7.08 -8.16 13.52
N ASN A 48 7.12 -6.97 14.13
CA ASN A 48 6.66 -5.73 13.49
C ASN A 48 7.35 -5.54 12.13
N CYS A 49 8.66 -5.79 12.06
CA CYS A 49 9.43 -5.71 10.82
C CYS A 49 8.99 -6.74 9.78
N LEU A 50 8.84 -7.99 10.17
CA LEU A 50 8.42 -9.08 9.26
C LEU A 50 7.02 -8.81 8.69
N LEU A 51 6.05 -8.50 9.55
CA LEU A 51 4.67 -8.18 9.13
C LEU A 51 4.63 -6.95 8.22
N THR A 52 5.41 -5.91 8.53
CA THR A 52 5.48 -4.70 7.70
C THR A 52 5.99 -5.01 6.30
N ASN A 53 7.10 -5.73 6.19
CA ASN A 53 7.72 -5.98 4.89
C ASN A 53 6.88 -6.96 4.06
N ALA A 54 6.30 -7.99 4.67
CA ALA A 54 5.38 -8.89 3.98
C ALA A 54 4.13 -8.15 3.44
N ALA A 55 3.60 -7.20 4.21
CA ALA A 55 2.51 -6.35 3.76
C ALA A 55 2.91 -5.47 2.57
N LEU A 56 4.08 -4.82 2.63
CA LEU A 56 4.59 -3.98 1.54
C LEU A 56 4.84 -4.78 0.25
N GLU A 57 5.43 -5.97 0.37
CA GLU A 57 5.65 -6.87 -0.77
C GLU A 57 4.33 -7.33 -1.38
N ALA A 58 3.35 -7.66 -0.54
CA ALA A 58 2.00 -7.97 -0.98
C ALA A 58 1.18 -6.72 -1.38
N ASN A 59 1.77 -5.51 -1.37
CA ASN A 59 1.15 -4.22 -1.68
C ASN A 59 -0.14 -3.95 -0.88
N ILE A 60 -0.11 -4.32 0.40
CA ILE A 60 -1.15 -4.11 1.41
C ILE A 60 -0.68 -2.99 2.36
N PRO A 61 -1.55 -2.08 2.83
CA PRO A 61 -1.27 -1.23 3.97
C PRO A 61 -0.73 -2.07 5.15
N PRO A 62 0.49 -1.82 5.65
CA PRO A 62 1.03 -2.55 6.79
C PRO A 62 0.14 -2.49 8.03
N GLU A 63 -0.59 -1.39 8.22
CA GLU A 63 -1.60 -1.24 9.28
C GLU A 63 -2.63 -2.38 9.25
N VAL A 64 -3.08 -2.78 8.06
CA VAL A 64 -4.11 -3.82 7.87
C VAL A 64 -3.56 -5.20 8.22
N VAL A 65 -2.39 -5.59 7.69
CA VAL A 65 -1.79 -6.91 7.97
C VAL A 65 -1.46 -7.05 9.45
N LYS A 66 -0.93 -6.00 10.07
CA LYS A 66 -0.61 -5.96 11.50
C LYS A 66 -1.85 -6.16 12.36
N ALA A 67 -2.94 -5.47 12.03
CA ALA A 67 -4.19 -5.58 12.78
C ALA A 67 -4.88 -6.93 12.57
N VAL A 68 -4.80 -7.53 11.38
CA VAL A 68 -5.24 -8.91 11.13
C VAL A 68 -4.43 -9.86 12.01
N ALA A 69 -3.10 -9.86 11.93
CA ALA A 69 -2.26 -10.75 12.73
C ALA A 69 -2.46 -10.57 14.25
N TRP A 70 -2.80 -9.34 14.67
CA TRP A 70 -3.14 -9.05 16.06
C TRP A 70 -4.48 -9.67 16.46
N GLN A 71 -5.52 -9.51 15.64
CA GLN A 71 -6.83 -10.13 15.86
C GLN A 71 -6.77 -11.66 15.80
N GLU A 72 -5.91 -12.22 14.95
CA GLU A 72 -5.75 -13.67 14.82
C GLU A 72 -5.12 -14.30 16.05
N ASN A 73 -3.95 -13.80 16.49
CA ASN A 73 -3.24 -14.45 17.58
C ASN A 73 -2.30 -13.53 18.37
N GLY A 74 -2.58 -12.22 18.40
CA GLY A 74 -1.77 -11.27 19.18
C GLY A 74 -0.29 -11.27 18.79
N TRP A 75 0.01 -11.55 17.50
CA TRP A 75 1.37 -11.69 16.99
C TRP A 75 2.16 -12.90 17.56
N LYS A 76 1.47 -14.00 17.91
CA LYS A 76 2.11 -15.23 18.41
C LYS A 76 2.17 -16.33 17.33
N GLN A 77 3.34 -16.90 17.10
CA GLN A 77 3.52 -18.09 16.25
C GLN A 77 3.59 -19.38 17.08
N PHE A 78 4.33 -19.36 18.19
CA PHE A 78 4.61 -20.53 19.03
C PHE A 78 4.08 -20.35 20.44
N ASN A 79 3.69 -21.45 21.09
CA ASN A 79 3.38 -21.52 22.51
C ASN A 79 4.66 -21.46 23.35
N ALA A 80 4.51 -21.35 24.67
CA ALA A 80 5.64 -21.23 25.59
C ALA A 80 6.58 -22.45 25.59
N ASP A 81 6.07 -23.63 25.23
CA ASP A 81 6.84 -24.87 25.08
C ASP A 81 7.51 -25.03 23.71
N GLY A 82 7.38 -24.03 22.82
CA GLY A 82 7.91 -24.04 21.46
C GLY A 82 7.03 -24.79 20.45
N SER A 83 5.89 -25.35 20.86
CA SER A 83 4.93 -25.95 19.93
C SER A 83 4.26 -24.87 19.07
N PRO A 84 3.89 -25.15 17.80
CA PRO A 84 3.12 -24.22 16.99
C PRO A 84 1.79 -23.85 17.66
N SER A 85 1.41 -22.58 17.60
CA SER A 85 0.08 -22.15 18.06
C SER A 85 -0.97 -22.55 17.02
N ILE A 86 -1.87 -23.46 17.41
CA ILE A 86 -2.96 -23.95 16.57
C ILE A 86 -4.28 -23.75 17.31
N SER A 87 -5.25 -23.08 16.71
CA SER A 87 -6.60 -22.89 17.27
C SER A 87 -7.48 -24.13 17.09
N ASP A 88 -8.62 -24.16 17.77
CA ASP A 88 -9.59 -25.26 17.71
C ASP A 88 -10.15 -25.49 16.28
N ASP A 89 -10.23 -24.45 15.47
CA ASP A 89 -10.61 -24.50 14.05
C ASP A 89 -9.42 -24.78 13.11
N SER A 90 -8.29 -25.24 13.65
CA SER A 90 -7.07 -25.59 12.92
C SER A 90 -6.36 -24.42 12.24
N GLY A 91 -6.55 -23.18 12.72
CA GLY A 91 -5.79 -22.01 12.31
C GLY A 91 -4.36 -22.08 12.84
N ILE A 92 -3.36 -21.94 11.95
CA ILE A 92 -1.95 -22.15 12.29
C ILE A 92 -1.20 -20.82 12.40
N GLY A 93 -0.51 -20.61 13.52
CA GLY A 93 0.54 -19.60 13.69
C GLY A 93 0.04 -18.15 13.77
N VAL A 94 0.90 -17.21 13.44
CA VAL A 94 0.68 -15.77 13.65
C VAL A 94 -0.43 -15.18 12.80
N MET A 95 -0.66 -15.74 11.61
CA MET A 95 -1.75 -15.34 10.71
C MET A 95 -2.97 -16.29 10.76
N GLN A 96 -2.97 -17.27 11.69
CA GLN A 96 -4.02 -18.31 11.89
C GLN A 96 -4.55 -18.91 10.58
N ILE A 97 -3.63 -19.37 9.74
CA ILE A 97 -4.00 -19.89 8.42
C ILE A 97 -4.59 -21.29 8.61
N THR A 98 -5.86 -21.46 8.24
CA THR A 98 -6.47 -22.79 8.08
C THR A 98 -5.94 -23.43 6.80
N ASN A 99 -5.59 -24.72 6.84
CA ASN A 99 -4.82 -25.34 5.75
C ASN A 99 -5.60 -25.35 4.41
N TYR A 100 -5.19 -24.49 3.48
CA TYR A 100 -5.70 -24.45 2.11
C TYR A 100 -4.86 -25.35 1.18
N PRO A 101 -5.46 -25.97 0.16
CA PRO A 101 -4.70 -26.63 -0.90
C PRO A 101 -3.66 -25.69 -1.51
N GLY A 102 -2.39 -26.12 -1.53
CA GLY A 102 -1.27 -25.35 -2.10
C GLY A 102 -0.32 -24.71 -1.08
N TYR A 103 -0.59 -24.85 0.22
CA TYR A 103 0.35 -24.46 1.28
C TYR A 103 0.99 -25.68 1.94
N ASP A 104 2.25 -25.53 2.37
CA ASP A 104 2.99 -26.53 3.13
C ASP A 104 2.65 -26.39 4.62
N GLU A 105 1.85 -27.31 5.14
CA GLU A 105 1.33 -27.25 6.52
C GLU A 105 2.46 -27.27 7.57
N GLU A 106 3.51 -28.05 7.33
CA GLU A 106 4.63 -28.14 8.28
C GLU A 106 5.44 -26.84 8.29
N LYS A 107 5.57 -26.16 7.14
CA LYS A 107 6.13 -24.81 7.11
C LYS A 107 5.23 -23.77 7.75
N LEU A 108 3.91 -23.85 7.59
CA LEU A 108 2.99 -22.94 8.29
C LEU A 108 3.16 -23.03 9.82
N LYS A 109 3.46 -24.23 10.32
CA LYS A 109 3.71 -24.50 11.75
C LYS A 109 5.08 -23.99 12.21
N THR A 110 6.14 -24.33 11.47
CA THR A 110 7.53 -24.20 11.94
C THR A 110 8.26 -22.96 11.43
N ASP A 111 7.85 -22.42 10.28
CA ASP A 111 8.48 -21.27 9.64
C ASP A 111 7.54 -20.05 9.72
N ILE A 112 7.88 -19.13 10.63
CA ILE A 112 7.10 -17.91 10.82
C ILE A 112 7.14 -16.98 9.61
N LEU A 113 8.23 -16.95 8.82
CA LEU A 113 8.28 -16.14 7.61
C LEU A 113 7.29 -16.70 6.59
N TYR A 114 7.31 -18.02 6.38
CA TYR A 114 6.36 -18.69 5.51
C TYR A 114 4.90 -18.47 5.95
N ASN A 115 4.62 -18.52 7.26
CA ASN A 115 3.29 -18.23 7.80
C ASN A 115 2.85 -16.79 7.50
N ILE A 116 3.69 -15.80 7.80
CA ILE A 116 3.40 -14.38 7.57
C ILE A 116 3.18 -14.08 6.09
N GLU A 117 4.10 -14.52 5.23
CA GLU A 117 4.00 -14.29 3.78
C GLU A 117 2.75 -14.95 3.20
N SER A 118 2.43 -16.18 3.64
CA SER A 118 1.25 -16.91 3.20
C SER A 118 -0.02 -16.17 3.61
N GLY A 119 -0.10 -15.69 4.85
CA GLY A 119 -1.26 -14.93 5.34
C GLY A 119 -1.45 -13.62 4.58
N ALA A 120 -0.36 -12.88 4.34
CA ALA A 120 -0.39 -11.67 3.52
C ALA A 120 -0.85 -11.96 2.08
N LYS A 121 -0.35 -13.04 1.45
CA LYS A 121 -0.77 -13.48 0.11
C LYS A 121 -2.26 -13.87 0.08
N ILE A 122 -2.75 -14.58 1.10
CA ILE A 122 -4.17 -14.93 1.23
C ILE A 122 -5.01 -13.65 1.34
N LEU A 123 -4.66 -12.73 2.23
CA LEU A 123 -5.40 -11.47 2.39
C LEU A 123 -5.40 -10.63 1.12
N SER A 124 -4.24 -10.52 0.45
CA SER A 124 -4.10 -9.92 -0.88
C SER A 124 -5.06 -10.56 -1.88
N SER A 125 -5.13 -11.90 -1.92
CA SER A 125 -6.02 -12.62 -2.82
C SER A 125 -7.49 -12.34 -2.54
N LYS A 126 -7.90 -12.21 -1.26
CA LYS A 126 -9.27 -11.80 -0.88
C LYS A 126 -9.59 -10.42 -1.44
N TYR A 127 -8.66 -9.47 -1.37
CA TYR A 127 -8.87 -8.17 -1.99
C TYR A 127 -9.09 -8.26 -3.50
N ASP A 128 -8.39 -9.15 -4.19
CA ASP A 128 -8.53 -9.29 -5.65
C ASP A 128 -9.79 -10.08 -6.08
N GLN A 129 -10.56 -10.63 -5.13
CA GLN A 129 -11.81 -11.33 -5.43
C GLN A 129 -12.89 -10.36 -5.96
N GLY A 130 -13.42 -10.65 -7.15
CA GLY A 130 -14.41 -9.80 -7.82
C GLY A 130 -15.81 -9.81 -7.20
N ASN A 131 -16.11 -10.76 -6.31
CA ASN A 131 -17.42 -10.88 -5.65
C ASN A 131 -17.55 -10.03 -4.38
N LEU A 132 -16.47 -9.41 -3.89
CA LEU A 132 -16.51 -8.52 -2.72
C LEU A 132 -16.84 -7.08 -3.13
N PRO A 133 -17.56 -6.31 -2.29
CA PRO A 133 -17.79 -4.89 -2.53
C PRO A 133 -16.50 -4.07 -2.51
N LYS A 134 -16.54 -2.90 -3.16
CA LYS A 134 -15.41 -1.96 -3.28
C LYS A 134 -15.79 -0.55 -2.85
N ILE A 135 -14.79 0.26 -2.50
CA ILE A 135 -14.99 1.70 -2.28
C ILE A 135 -14.70 2.46 -3.57
N LYS A 136 -15.63 3.31 -3.98
CA LYS A 136 -15.53 4.11 -5.20
C LYS A 136 -14.32 5.04 -5.14
N GLY A 137 -13.41 4.88 -6.10
CA GLY A 137 -12.22 5.72 -6.23
C GLY A 137 -11.11 5.42 -5.23
N ALA A 138 -11.30 4.43 -4.36
CA ALA A 138 -10.27 3.99 -3.43
C ALA A 138 -9.19 3.18 -4.14
N ARG A 139 -7.95 3.38 -3.70
CA ARG A 139 -6.76 2.67 -4.16
C ARG A 139 -6.43 1.56 -3.18
N ARG A 140 -5.50 0.70 -3.58
CA ARG A 140 -5.05 -0.41 -2.74
C ARG A 140 -4.26 0.06 -1.50
N GLN A 141 -3.74 1.29 -1.53
CA GLN A 141 -3.04 1.89 -0.40
C GLN A 141 -3.97 2.54 0.62
N ASP A 142 -5.26 2.69 0.29
CA ASP A 142 -6.25 3.30 1.18
C ASP A 142 -6.81 2.21 2.12
N ILE A 143 -6.73 2.44 3.44
CA ILE A 143 -7.00 1.43 4.47
C ILE A 143 -8.45 0.93 4.38
N GLU A 144 -9.42 1.84 4.21
CA GLU A 144 -10.83 1.49 4.16
C GLU A 144 -11.16 0.53 3.01
N ASN A 145 -10.38 0.56 1.92
CA ASN A 145 -10.62 -0.31 0.77
C ASN A 145 -10.38 -1.79 1.06
N TRP A 146 -9.77 -2.10 2.21
CA TRP A 146 -9.51 -3.47 2.68
C TRP A 146 -10.63 -4.05 3.53
N TYR A 147 -11.65 -3.26 3.90
CA TYR A 147 -12.71 -3.66 4.82
C TYR A 147 -13.35 -5.02 4.46
N PHE A 148 -13.77 -5.18 3.20
CA PHE A 148 -14.39 -6.43 2.75
C PHE A 148 -13.39 -7.58 2.56
N ALA A 149 -12.15 -7.28 2.22
CA ALA A 149 -11.10 -8.29 2.12
C ALA A 149 -10.75 -8.88 3.49
N VAL A 150 -10.69 -8.02 4.51
CA VAL A 150 -10.52 -8.39 5.92
C VAL A 150 -11.70 -9.24 6.39
N MET A 151 -12.94 -8.83 6.10
CA MET A 151 -14.13 -9.65 6.38
C MET A 151 -14.01 -11.03 5.72
N ALA A 152 -13.61 -11.09 4.45
CA ALA A 152 -13.48 -12.35 3.70
C ALA A 152 -12.27 -13.21 4.10
N TYR A 153 -11.30 -12.64 4.82
CA TYR A 153 -10.19 -13.38 5.41
C TYR A 153 -10.69 -14.34 6.48
N ASN A 154 -11.50 -13.84 7.41
CA ASN A 154 -12.18 -14.67 8.41
C ASN A 154 -13.40 -15.42 7.82
N GLY A 155 -14.17 -14.74 6.98
CA GLY A 155 -15.31 -15.30 6.26
C GLY A 155 -16.46 -14.31 6.13
N THR A 156 -17.11 -14.27 4.97
CA THR A 156 -18.31 -13.45 4.74
C THR A 156 -19.56 -14.11 5.34
N LYS A 157 -19.53 -14.43 6.64
CA LYS A 157 -20.59 -15.15 7.36
C LYS A 157 -21.54 -14.17 8.08
N PRO A 158 -22.80 -14.56 8.39
CA PRO A 158 -23.77 -13.71 9.08
C PRO A 158 -23.25 -13.04 10.35
N VAL A 159 -22.43 -13.75 11.15
CA VAL A 159 -21.80 -13.21 12.37
C VAL A 159 -20.90 -11.99 12.10
N ASN A 160 -20.35 -11.89 10.88
CA ASN A 160 -19.51 -10.79 10.44
C ASN A 160 -20.29 -9.67 9.73
N SER A 161 -21.62 -9.73 9.68
CA SER A 161 -22.41 -8.59 9.22
C SER A 161 -22.09 -7.36 10.09
N PRO A 162 -21.78 -6.19 9.49
CA PRO A 162 -21.47 -4.97 10.26
C PRO A 162 -22.65 -4.40 11.02
N LEU A 163 -23.86 -4.84 10.68
CA LEU A 163 -25.09 -4.42 11.33
C LEU A 163 -25.85 -5.65 11.82
N PHE A 164 -26.43 -5.57 13.02
CA PHE A 164 -27.41 -6.54 13.47
C PHE A 164 -28.66 -6.43 12.59
N LYS A 165 -29.07 -7.54 11.96
CA LYS A 165 -30.16 -7.57 10.97
C LYS A 165 -31.48 -7.00 11.51
N ASP A 166 -31.86 -7.37 12.72
CA ASP A 166 -33.17 -7.04 13.30
C ASP A 166 -33.27 -5.60 13.80
N THR A 167 -32.13 -5.00 14.20
CA THR A 167 -32.11 -3.66 14.81
C THR A 167 -31.48 -2.60 13.92
N GLY A 168 -30.69 -3.00 12.93
CA GLY A 168 -29.86 -2.11 12.12
C GLY A 168 -28.73 -1.42 12.88
N LYS A 169 -28.49 -1.78 14.16
CA LYS A 169 -27.40 -1.21 14.96
C LYS A 169 -26.05 -1.78 14.54
N PRO A 170 -24.94 -1.04 14.71
CA PRO A 170 -23.59 -1.55 14.49
C PRO A 170 -23.32 -2.83 15.29
N ASN A 171 -22.63 -3.77 14.67
CA ASN A 171 -22.10 -4.98 15.27
C ASN A 171 -20.59 -4.81 15.50
N PRO A 172 -20.15 -4.25 16.64
CA PRO A 172 -18.73 -4.04 16.91
C PRO A 172 -17.96 -5.36 17.07
N ASP A 173 -18.68 -6.48 17.20
CA ASP A 173 -18.08 -7.80 17.38
C ASP A 173 -17.73 -8.50 16.05
N ALA A 174 -18.20 -7.98 14.92
CA ALA A 174 -17.83 -8.48 13.60
C ALA A 174 -16.30 -8.40 13.40
N TYR A 175 -15.73 -9.44 12.78
CA TYR A 175 -14.28 -9.59 12.67
C TYR A 175 -13.57 -8.33 12.12
N GLN A 176 -14.05 -7.80 10.99
CA GLN A 176 -13.44 -6.63 10.37
C GLN A 176 -13.61 -5.34 11.19
N GLU A 177 -14.65 -5.23 12.01
CA GLU A 177 -14.85 -4.08 12.90
C GLU A 177 -13.78 -4.09 14.02
N LYS A 178 -13.47 -5.28 14.57
CA LYS A 178 -12.36 -5.46 15.52
C LYS A 178 -11.01 -5.13 14.90
N VAL A 179 -10.73 -5.64 13.70
CA VAL A 179 -9.49 -5.34 12.97
C VAL A 179 -9.34 -3.84 12.74
N PHE A 180 -10.38 -3.16 12.26
CA PHE A 180 -10.31 -1.72 12.01
C PHE A 180 -10.15 -0.91 13.29
N LYS A 181 -10.78 -1.34 14.39
CA LYS A 181 -10.53 -0.78 15.72
C LYS A 181 -9.05 -0.91 16.13
N TYR A 182 -8.43 -2.08 15.93
CA TYR A 182 -7.00 -2.24 16.21
C TYR A 182 -6.09 -1.40 15.31
N ILE A 183 -6.49 -1.12 14.07
CA ILE A 183 -5.76 -0.17 13.23
C ILE A 183 -5.76 1.21 13.90
N GLU A 184 -6.93 1.71 14.31
CA GLU A 184 -7.05 2.99 15.00
C GLU A 184 -6.24 3.01 16.31
N GLU A 185 -6.35 1.97 17.13
CA GLU A 185 -5.71 1.91 18.45
C GLU A 185 -4.20 1.69 18.38
N ASN A 186 -3.71 0.78 17.52
CA ASN A 186 -2.31 0.37 17.54
C ASN A 186 -1.46 1.07 16.47
N SER A 187 -2.03 1.36 15.31
CA SER A 187 -1.30 2.05 14.23
C SER A 187 -1.44 3.57 14.33
N PHE A 188 -2.54 4.06 14.89
CA PHE A 188 -2.82 5.49 15.03
C PHE A 188 -2.98 5.98 16.47
N LEU A 189 -2.80 5.12 17.48
CA LEU A 189 -2.83 5.48 18.90
C LEU A 189 -4.15 6.14 19.33
N GLY A 190 -5.24 5.85 18.63
CA GLY A 190 -6.57 6.42 18.83
C GLY A 190 -6.79 7.80 18.22
N ASP A 191 -5.73 8.46 17.71
CA ASP A 191 -5.77 9.85 17.24
C ASP A 191 -6.39 10.01 15.84
N THR A 192 -6.38 8.95 15.03
CA THR A 192 -7.01 8.92 13.71
C THR A 192 -8.22 8.00 13.74
N LYS A 193 -9.36 8.52 13.27
CA LYS A 193 -10.57 7.75 13.03
C LYS A 193 -10.74 7.52 11.54
N LEU A 194 -10.92 6.25 11.16
CA LEU A 194 -11.11 5.86 9.77
C LEU A 194 -12.51 6.21 9.29
N ALA A 195 -12.67 6.35 7.97
CA ALA A 195 -13.94 6.75 7.39
C ALA A 195 -15.05 5.74 7.68
N LYS A 196 -16.22 6.24 8.09
CA LYS A 196 -17.38 5.40 8.37
C LYS A 196 -18.06 4.95 7.09
N PHE A 197 -18.56 3.71 7.11
CA PHE A 197 -19.30 3.14 6.00
C PHE A 197 -20.80 3.42 6.12
N PRO A 198 -21.48 3.88 5.05
CA PRO A 198 -22.90 4.20 5.07
C PRO A 198 -23.78 2.95 4.91
N PHE A 199 -23.47 1.90 5.66
CA PHE A 199 -24.11 0.60 5.55
C PHE A 199 -25.60 0.64 5.90
N LYS A 200 -26.37 -0.20 5.21
CA LYS A 200 -27.77 -0.51 5.50
C LYS A 200 -27.93 -2.01 5.64
N THR A 201 -28.89 -2.47 6.44
CA THR A 201 -29.17 -3.91 6.56
C THR A 201 -29.53 -4.55 5.22
N THR A 202 -30.17 -3.79 4.32
CA THR A 202 -30.49 -4.22 2.95
C THR A 202 -29.28 -4.50 2.08
N ASP A 203 -28.09 -4.00 2.45
CA ASP A 203 -26.85 -4.24 1.71
C ASP A 203 -26.32 -5.68 1.89
N PHE A 204 -26.76 -6.36 2.95
CA PHE A 204 -26.30 -7.67 3.39
C PHE A 204 -27.46 -8.65 3.45
N LYS A 205 -27.60 -9.50 2.44
CA LYS A 205 -28.65 -10.51 2.39
C LYS A 205 -28.11 -11.85 2.90
N TYR A 206 -28.68 -12.34 3.99
CA TYR A 206 -28.35 -13.62 4.60
C TYR A 206 -29.47 -14.09 5.52
N ASP A 207 -29.47 -15.37 5.88
CA ASP A 207 -30.27 -15.92 6.99
C ASP A 207 -29.41 -15.91 8.27
N SER A 208 -29.94 -15.33 9.36
CA SER A 208 -29.23 -15.21 10.64
C SER A 208 -28.97 -16.58 11.30
N ASN A 209 -29.73 -17.61 10.93
CA ASN A 209 -29.60 -18.97 11.45
C ASN A 209 -28.79 -19.90 10.52
N SER A 210 -28.21 -19.37 9.45
CA SER A 210 -27.45 -20.15 8.47
C SER A 210 -25.96 -19.89 8.58
N ASP A 211 -25.15 -20.86 8.16
CA ASP A 211 -23.72 -20.73 7.94
C ASP A 211 -23.38 -20.32 6.49
N ALA A 212 -24.38 -20.07 5.63
CA ALA A 212 -24.17 -19.61 4.26
C ALA A 212 -23.51 -18.23 4.22
N ASN A 213 -22.77 -17.96 3.15
CA ASN A 213 -22.13 -16.66 2.98
C ASN A 213 -23.17 -15.55 2.74
N ILE A 214 -22.87 -14.35 3.23
CA ILE A 214 -23.61 -13.12 2.95
C ILE A 214 -23.57 -12.84 1.45
N GLU A 215 -24.75 -12.60 0.88
CA GLU A 215 -24.92 -12.03 -0.45
C GLU A 215 -24.91 -10.49 -0.35
N PHE A 216 -23.91 -9.85 -0.97
CA PHE A 216 -23.83 -8.39 -1.00
C PHE A 216 -24.70 -7.83 -2.12
N THR A 217 -25.75 -7.09 -1.76
CA THR A 217 -26.63 -6.45 -2.75
C THR A 217 -26.04 -5.13 -3.26
N THR A 218 -25.29 -4.42 -2.40
CA THR A 218 -24.51 -3.22 -2.75
C THR A 218 -23.07 -3.61 -3.04
N ARG A 219 -22.60 -3.37 -4.27
CA ARG A 219 -21.26 -3.78 -4.74
C ARG A 219 -20.22 -2.65 -4.72
N VAL A 220 -20.66 -1.40 -4.65
CA VAL A 220 -19.78 -0.23 -4.62
C VAL A 220 -20.31 0.78 -3.60
N TYR A 221 -19.48 1.16 -2.64
CA TYR A 221 -19.77 2.18 -1.63
C TYR A 221 -19.09 3.50 -1.97
N THR A 222 -19.74 4.61 -1.65
CA THR A 222 -19.12 5.94 -1.65
C THR A 222 -19.07 6.42 -0.20
N LEU A 223 -17.87 6.66 0.32
CA LEU A 223 -17.71 7.21 1.67
C LEU A 223 -17.81 8.73 1.61
N SER A 224 -18.44 9.33 2.62
CA SER A 224 -18.56 10.79 2.76
C SER A 224 -17.31 11.43 3.38
N GLU A 225 -16.54 10.64 4.12
CA GLU A 225 -15.31 11.06 4.77
C GLU A 225 -14.11 10.74 3.88
N LYS A 226 -12.99 11.45 4.10
CA LYS A 226 -11.74 11.19 3.38
C LYS A 226 -11.24 9.77 3.69
N LEU A 227 -10.67 9.12 2.70
CA LEU A 227 -9.94 7.87 2.92
C LEU A 227 -8.58 8.12 3.55
N HIS A 228 -8.04 7.09 4.18
CA HIS A 228 -6.74 7.14 4.83
C HIS A 228 -5.73 6.25 4.09
N PRO A 229 -4.89 6.85 3.23
CA PRO A 229 -3.73 6.16 2.68
C PRO A 229 -2.79 5.75 3.81
N SER A 230 -2.21 4.56 3.70
CA SER A 230 -1.20 4.07 4.63
C SER A 230 -0.01 5.02 4.79
N ASN A 231 0.47 5.15 6.03
CA ASN A 231 1.61 5.99 6.38
C ASN A 231 2.97 5.34 6.08
N TYR A 232 3.00 4.16 5.44
CA TYR A 232 4.24 3.41 5.18
C TYR A 232 4.86 3.66 3.80
N TYR A 233 4.20 4.45 2.96
CA TYR A 233 4.63 4.71 1.57
C TYR A 233 5.36 6.05 1.39
N TYR A 234 5.82 6.68 2.48
CA TYR A 234 6.53 7.96 2.37
C TYR A 234 7.97 7.79 1.95
N ASN A 235 8.33 8.49 0.87
CA ASN A 235 9.69 8.53 0.35
C ASN A 235 10.44 9.78 0.83
N LYS A 236 11.77 9.73 0.80
CA LYS A 236 12.62 10.90 1.06
C LYS A 236 12.19 12.11 0.20
N GLY A 237 12.08 13.27 0.83
CA GLY A 237 11.66 14.52 0.21
C GLY A 237 10.15 14.76 0.23
N VAL A 238 9.34 13.76 0.58
CA VAL A 238 7.90 13.96 0.80
C VAL A 238 7.71 14.90 1.99
N LYS A 239 6.84 15.90 1.82
CA LYS A 239 6.37 16.71 2.94
C LYS A 239 5.23 15.98 3.62
N VAL A 240 5.19 16.02 4.95
CA VAL A 240 4.10 15.50 5.79
C VAL A 240 3.73 16.55 6.84
N ALA A 241 2.59 16.39 7.49
CA ALA A 241 2.15 17.26 8.57
C ALA A 241 1.81 16.44 9.81
N THR A 242 2.06 17.01 11.00
CA THR A 242 1.65 16.38 12.26
C THR A 242 0.12 16.39 12.42
N THR A 243 -0.44 15.35 13.03
CA THR A 243 -1.89 15.19 13.22
C THR A 243 -2.38 15.62 14.61
N ILE A 244 -1.46 15.77 15.56
CA ILE A 244 -1.74 16.14 16.96
C ILE A 244 -0.88 17.32 17.43
N ASP A 245 -1.33 17.95 18.51
CA ASP A 245 -0.52 18.87 19.29
C ASP A 245 0.45 18.10 20.20
N ASN A 246 1.56 18.75 20.55
CA ASN A 246 2.64 18.18 21.37
C ASN A 246 3.22 16.87 20.81
N ALA A 247 3.24 16.71 19.48
CA ALA A 247 3.90 15.58 18.84
C ALA A 247 5.41 15.66 19.12
N ASN A 248 5.98 14.58 19.67
CA ASN A 248 7.40 14.54 20.04
C ASN A 248 8.28 14.28 18.81
N LEU A 249 9.06 15.28 18.39
CA LEU A 249 10.23 15.06 17.55
C LEU A 249 11.35 14.52 18.44
N ARG A 250 11.81 13.30 18.18
CA ARG A 250 12.77 12.60 19.05
C ARG A 250 14.16 12.50 18.44
N ALA A 251 15.18 12.36 19.28
CA ALA A 251 16.56 12.22 18.81
C ALA A 251 16.79 10.82 18.21
N GLN A 252 16.11 9.81 18.75
CA GLN A 252 16.17 8.41 18.32
C GLN A 252 14.76 7.82 18.22
N PRO A 253 14.56 6.80 17.37
CA PRO A 253 13.28 6.12 17.22
C PRO A 253 12.96 5.28 18.47
N GLY A 254 12.11 5.79 19.37
CA GLY A 254 11.71 5.11 20.61
C GLY A 254 11.42 6.06 21.75
N THR A 255 11.53 5.60 23.01
CA THR A 255 11.21 6.39 24.22
C THR A 255 12.28 7.43 24.62
N SER A 256 13.20 7.76 23.69
CA SER A 256 14.29 8.71 23.90
C SER A 256 13.83 10.15 24.19
N GLN A 257 14.75 10.99 24.69
CA GLN A 257 14.49 12.41 24.98
C GLN A 257 13.88 13.14 23.77
N SER A 258 12.84 13.93 24.05
CA SER A 258 12.23 14.81 23.05
C SER A 258 13.21 15.92 22.68
N VAL A 259 13.46 16.06 21.38
CA VAL A 259 14.23 17.18 20.80
C VAL A 259 13.37 18.43 20.74
N LYS A 260 12.08 18.26 20.42
CA LYS A 260 11.12 19.36 20.27
C LYS A 260 9.68 18.83 20.31
N LEU A 261 8.79 19.61 20.93
CA LEU A 261 7.34 19.44 20.76
C LEU A 261 6.86 20.20 19.52
N LEU A 262 6.12 19.50 18.67
CA LEU A 262 5.52 20.03 17.45
C LEU A 262 4.02 20.22 17.68
N GLY A 263 3.49 21.38 17.30
CA GLY A 263 2.05 21.60 17.26
C GLY A 263 1.39 20.85 16.12
N LYS A 264 0.06 20.75 16.14
CA LYS A 264 -0.73 20.15 15.06
C LYS A 264 -0.50 20.88 13.74
N PHE A 265 -0.47 20.14 12.63
CA PHE A 265 -0.18 20.64 11.28
C PHE A 265 1.23 21.22 11.09
N SER A 266 2.18 20.92 11.98
CA SER A 266 3.58 21.26 11.77
C SER A 266 4.11 20.56 10.52
N ALA A 267 4.63 21.34 9.57
CA ALA A 267 5.19 20.82 8.34
C ALA A 267 6.56 20.17 8.59
N LEU A 268 6.71 18.94 8.09
CA LEU A 268 7.91 18.12 8.16
C LEU A 268 8.29 17.65 6.77
N THR A 269 9.57 17.36 6.56
CA THR A 269 10.08 16.70 5.34
C THR A 269 10.71 15.37 5.72
N ILE A 270 10.27 14.28 5.09
CA ILE A 270 10.86 12.96 5.26
C ILE A 270 12.30 12.97 4.73
N THR A 271 13.27 12.55 5.54
CA THR A 271 14.70 12.59 5.17
C THR A 271 15.30 11.22 4.82
N GLY A 272 14.55 10.14 5.07
CA GLY A 272 14.98 8.76 4.81
C GLY A 272 13.84 7.76 4.99
N ASN A 273 14.18 6.48 4.86
CA ASN A 273 13.23 5.38 5.09
C ASN A 273 12.83 5.33 6.56
N PHE A 274 11.65 4.81 6.85
CA PHE A 274 11.26 4.54 8.22
C PHE A 274 12.17 3.47 8.86
N VAL A 275 12.22 3.48 10.18
CA VAL A 275 12.93 2.52 11.03
C VAL A 275 11.99 2.04 12.13
N TYR A 276 12.34 0.92 12.77
CA TYR A 276 11.59 0.37 13.89
C TYR A 276 12.02 0.99 15.22
N ASP A 277 11.23 0.74 16.27
CA ASP A 277 11.55 1.22 17.60
C ASP A 277 12.83 0.56 18.12
N GLN A 278 13.76 1.35 18.67
CA GLN A 278 15.01 0.85 19.24
C GLN A 278 14.84 0.38 20.69
N SER A 279 13.73 0.71 21.35
CA SER A 279 13.47 0.26 22.72
C SER A 279 13.09 -1.22 22.69
N SER A 280 13.87 -2.07 23.37
CA SER A 280 13.73 -3.54 23.30
C SER A 280 12.40 -4.08 23.85
N ASP A 281 11.76 -3.31 24.72
CA ASP A 281 10.48 -3.59 25.35
C ASP A 281 9.28 -2.97 24.61
N SER A 282 9.54 -2.17 23.56
CA SER A 282 8.49 -1.45 22.85
C SER A 282 7.47 -2.38 22.19
N GLN A 283 6.20 -2.14 22.54
CA GLN A 283 5.04 -2.78 21.92
C GLN A 283 4.42 -1.89 20.81
N ASN A 284 5.14 -0.86 20.36
CA ASN A 284 4.65 0.02 19.30
C ASN A 284 4.55 -0.73 17.97
N GLN A 285 3.38 -0.70 17.32
CA GLN A 285 3.18 -1.31 16.01
C GLN A 285 3.50 -0.35 14.85
N PHE A 286 3.53 0.96 15.12
CA PHE A 286 3.93 1.99 14.17
C PHE A 286 5.44 1.97 13.91
N VAL A 287 5.89 2.79 12.95
CA VAL A 287 7.31 2.98 12.62
C VAL A 287 7.73 4.43 12.82
N TRP A 288 9.03 4.68 12.81
CA TRP A 288 9.60 6.01 13.01
C TRP A 288 10.18 6.52 11.70
N TYR A 289 9.75 7.70 11.27
CA TYR A 289 10.35 8.38 10.13
C TYR A 289 11.42 9.37 10.58
N PRO A 290 12.63 9.34 9.99
CA PRO A 290 13.55 10.45 10.09
C PRO A 290 13.00 11.64 9.30
N VAL A 291 12.95 12.80 9.94
CA VAL A 291 12.35 14.02 9.40
C VAL A 291 13.18 15.26 9.70
N MET A 292 12.96 16.29 8.89
CA MET A 292 13.42 17.65 9.13
C MET A 292 12.22 18.60 9.25
N SER A 293 12.17 19.39 10.32
CA SER A 293 11.16 20.42 10.53
C SER A 293 11.46 21.70 9.74
N GLY A 294 10.48 22.61 9.66
CA GLY A 294 10.65 23.90 8.97
C GLY A 294 11.80 24.77 9.51
N ASP A 295 12.09 24.67 10.81
CA ASP A 295 13.24 25.32 11.47
C ASP A 295 14.53 24.49 11.40
N LYS A 296 14.60 23.53 10.45
CA LYS A 296 15.76 22.68 10.15
C LYS A 296 16.22 21.79 11.30
N LYS A 297 15.37 21.50 12.29
CA LYS A 297 15.66 20.48 13.31
C LYS A 297 15.42 19.10 12.71
N VAL A 298 16.38 18.19 12.94
CA VAL A 298 16.32 16.81 12.47
C VAL A 298 16.01 15.90 13.65
N GLY A 299 15.17 14.89 13.43
CA GLY A 299 14.84 13.89 14.42
C GLY A 299 13.94 12.81 13.83
N TYR A 300 13.30 12.05 14.70
CA TYR A 300 12.36 10.98 14.36
C TYR A 300 10.96 11.34 14.83
N ILE A 301 9.97 11.03 14.01
CA ILE A 301 8.55 11.19 14.33
C ILE A 301 7.83 9.86 14.10
N SER A 302 6.87 9.53 14.97
CA SER A 302 6.04 8.34 14.80
C SER A 302 5.16 8.47 13.55
N SER A 303 5.04 7.38 12.80
CA SER A 303 4.11 7.28 11.66
C SER A 303 2.65 7.43 12.11
N SER A 304 2.31 7.22 13.38
CA SER A 304 0.96 7.45 13.92
C SER A 304 0.58 8.93 13.97
N TYR A 305 1.58 9.82 14.03
CA TYR A 305 1.36 11.25 14.24
C TYR A 305 1.60 12.10 13.00
N ILE A 306 1.79 11.48 11.85
CA ILE A 306 1.99 12.19 10.58
C ILE A 306 0.98 11.72 9.56
N THR A 307 0.67 12.61 8.64
CA THR A 307 -0.11 12.28 7.46
C THR A 307 0.47 13.02 6.26
N ALA A 308 0.31 12.45 5.07
CA ALA A 308 0.52 13.19 3.84
C ALA A 308 -0.30 14.48 3.97
N PRO A 309 0.24 15.65 3.59
CA PRO A 309 -0.55 16.85 3.54
C PRO A 309 -1.71 16.51 2.61
N VAL A 310 -2.93 16.57 3.14
CA VAL A 310 -4.05 16.97 2.30
C VAL A 310 -3.56 18.27 1.72
N CYS A 311 -3.23 18.31 0.43
CA CYS A 311 -2.63 19.51 -0.14
C CYS A 311 -3.60 20.63 0.22
N THR A 312 -3.20 21.57 1.07
CA THR A 312 -4.05 22.69 1.46
C THR A 312 -4.51 23.48 0.23
N PRO A 313 -3.69 23.63 -0.85
CA PRO A 313 -4.16 24.16 -2.13
C PRO A 313 -5.18 23.27 -2.84
N CYS A 314 -5.30 21.99 -2.51
CA CYS A 314 -6.35 21.14 -3.06
C CYS A 314 -7.71 21.55 -2.51
N LEU A 315 -7.85 21.95 -1.24
CA LEU A 315 -9.16 22.23 -0.62
C LEU A 315 -10.09 23.18 -1.41
N GLN A 316 -9.53 24.01 -2.30
CA GLN A 316 -10.28 24.95 -3.16
C GLN A 316 -10.76 24.37 -4.50
N TYR A 317 -10.37 23.14 -4.86
CA TYR A 317 -10.71 22.50 -6.14
C TYR A 317 -11.67 21.33 -5.91
N HIS A 318 -12.44 20.91 -6.91
CA HIS A 318 -13.34 19.76 -6.82
C HIS A 318 -12.92 18.62 -7.76
N LYS A 319 -13.30 17.38 -7.42
CA LYS A 319 -13.05 16.22 -8.29
C LYS A 319 -13.74 16.41 -9.64
N GLY A 320 -12.96 16.33 -10.72
CA GLY A 320 -13.45 16.54 -12.09
C GLY A 320 -13.57 18.01 -12.51
N GLU A 321 -13.17 18.96 -11.66
CA GLU A 321 -13.05 20.36 -12.04
C GLU A 321 -12.04 20.53 -13.19
N ILE A 322 -12.34 21.45 -14.10
CA ILE A 322 -11.48 21.74 -15.23
C ILE A 322 -10.44 22.76 -14.79
N ILE A 323 -9.16 22.43 -14.90
CA ILE A 323 -8.08 23.41 -14.73
C ILE A 323 -7.82 24.08 -16.08
N PRO A 324 -8.21 25.35 -16.28
CA PRO A 324 -7.99 26.04 -17.55
C PRO A 324 -6.50 26.39 -17.71
N TRP A 325 -5.97 26.17 -18.89
CA TRP A 325 -4.66 26.64 -19.34
C TRP A 325 -4.80 27.38 -20.66
N ASP A 326 -4.94 28.69 -20.55
CA ASP A 326 -5.29 29.60 -21.64
C ASP A 326 -6.65 29.20 -22.27
N ARG A 327 -6.64 28.73 -23.51
CA ARG A 327 -7.83 28.26 -24.23
C ARG A 327 -8.06 26.75 -24.12
N ASP A 328 -7.14 26.03 -23.47
CA ASP A 328 -7.18 24.57 -23.34
C ASP A 328 -7.46 24.13 -21.90
N LYS A 329 -7.83 22.85 -21.72
CA LYS A 329 -7.84 22.20 -20.41
C LYS A 329 -6.51 21.50 -20.12
N LEU A 330 -5.96 21.75 -18.94
CA LEU A 330 -4.84 20.99 -18.39
C LEU A 330 -5.39 19.66 -17.83
N VAL A 331 -4.78 18.54 -18.22
CA VAL A 331 -5.23 17.20 -17.79
C VAL A 331 -4.22 16.53 -16.85
N PRO A 332 -4.65 15.60 -15.99
CA PRO A 332 -3.75 14.85 -15.12
C PRO A 332 -2.59 14.21 -15.90
N GLY A 333 -1.38 14.33 -15.37
CA GLY A 333 -0.16 13.82 -16.00
C GLY A 333 0.43 14.70 -17.13
N GLN A 334 -0.27 15.75 -17.57
CA GLN A 334 0.26 16.69 -18.56
C GLN A 334 1.33 17.60 -17.94
N LEU A 335 2.52 17.61 -18.54
CA LEU A 335 3.66 18.45 -18.16
C LEU A 335 3.79 19.72 -19.01
N GLY A 336 3.11 19.76 -20.16
CA GLY A 336 3.11 20.91 -21.06
C GLY A 336 2.35 20.66 -22.34
N ARG A 337 2.56 21.52 -23.32
CA ARG A 337 2.02 21.37 -24.68
C ARG A 337 3.08 21.69 -25.72
N LEU A 338 2.83 21.20 -26.92
CA LEU A 338 3.68 21.35 -28.08
C LEU A 338 2.87 21.88 -29.27
N THR A 339 3.41 22.92 -29.91
CA THR A 339 2.93 23.46 -31.18
C THR A 339 3.93 23.14 -32.28
N VAL A 340 3.42 22.63 -33.40
CA VAL A 340 4.24 22.31 -34.58
C VAL A 340 4.43 23.57 -35.42
N LEU A 341 5.66 24.10 -35.45
CA LEU A 341 6.02 25.31 -36.22
C LEU A 341 6.39 24.98 -37.67
N GLN A 342 6.94 23.78 -37.89
CA GLN A 342 7.30 23.21 -39.19
C GLN A 342 6.99 21.72 -39.17
N ASN A 343 6.73 21.12 -40.34
CA ASN A 343 6.45 19.67 -40.42
C ASN A 343 7.56 18.87 -39.71
N THR A 344 7.18 18.09 -38.71
CA THR A 344 8.14 17.38 -37.84
C THR A 344 7.79 15.89 -37.77
N PRO A 345 8.78 14.98 -37.80
CA PRO A 345 8.52 13.55 -37.68
C PRO A 345 8.13 13.16 -36.26
N LEU A 346 7.22 12.20 -36.15
CA LEU A 346 6.83 11.52 -34.93
C LEU A 346 7.46 10.13 -34.90
N PHE A 347 8.12 9.79 -33.79
CA PHE A 347 8.85 8.54 -33.62
C PHE A 347 8.35 7.74 -32.42
N LYS A 348 8.63 6.43 -32.41
CA LYS A 348 8.69 5.63 -31.18
C LYS A 348 10.05 5.84 -30.48
N LEU A 349 10.16 5.39 -29.23
CA LEU A 349 11.39 5.54 -28.44
C LEU A 349 12.61 4.81 -29.04
N ASP A 350 12.38 3.74 -29.80
CA ASP A 350 13.41 2.99 -30.54
C ASP A 350 13.87 3.69 -31.83
N GLY A 351 13.34 4.88 -32.14
CA GLY A 351 13.67 5.64 -33.35
C GLY A 351 12.79 5.31 -34.56
N THR A 352 11.86 4.35 -34.45
CA THR A 352 10.96 3.99 -35.54
C THR A 352 10.07 5.17 -35.92
N PHE A 353 10.14 5.60 -37.19
CA PHE A 353 9.25 6.62 -37.75
C PHE A 353 7.79 6.13 -37.77
N VAL A 354 6.87 6.99 -37.34
CA VAL A 354 5.43 6.70 -37.30
C VAL A 354 4.68 7.51 -38.35
N ARG A 355 4.80 8.84 -38.31
CA ARG A 355 4.18 9.76 -39.28
C ARG A 355 4.76 11.16 -39.17
N MET A 356 4.44 12.03 -40.14
CA MET A 356 4.68 13.46 -40.02
C MET A 356 3.55 14.16 -39.26
N LEU A 357 3.90 15.02 -38.32
CA LEU A 357 3.01 16.06 -37.78
C LEU A 357 3.13 17.30 -38.66
N LYS A 358 2.00 17.88 -39.06
CA LYS A 358 1.96 19.01 -39.98
C LYS A 358 1.95 20.33 -39.22
N LYS A 359 2.55 21.37 -39.81
CA LYS A 359 2.39 22.74 -39.33
C LYS A 359 0.90 23.11 -39.33
N GLY A 360 0.42 23.63 -38.20
CA GLY A 360 -1.00 23.96 -38.00
C GLY A 360 -1.85 22.80 -37.47
N ASP A 361 -1.27 21.63 -37.23
CA ASP A 361 -1.95 20.56 -36.48
C ASP A 361 -2.37 21.06 -35.08
N PRO A 362 -3.42 20.46 -34.48
CA PRO A 362 -3.83 20.76 -33.11
C PRO A 362 -2.67 20.63 -32.11
N LEU A 363 -2.76 21.35 -30.99
CA LEU A 363 -1.74 21.31 -29.95
C LEU A 363 -1.59 19.90 -29.37
N TYR A 364 -0.36 19.45 -29.17
CA TYR A 364 -0.06 18.15 -28.58
C TYR A 364 0.25 18.29 -27.09
N ARG A 365 -0.28 17.40 -26.25
CA ARG A 365 0.07 17.36 -24.82
C ARG A 365 1.41 16.67 -24.62
N ILE A 366 2.22 17.18 -23.71
CA ILE A 366 3.50 16.58 -23.34
C ILE A 366 3.39 15.88 -21.99
N TYR A 367 3.84 14.63 -21.90
CA TYR A 367 3.70 13.78 -20.71
C TYR A 367 5.04 13.36 -20.09
N ALA A 368 6.13 13.41 -20.84
CA ALA A 368 7.45 13.04 -20.38
C ALA A 368 8.55 13.72 -21.20
N PHE A 369 9.75 13.77 -20.63
CA PHE A 369 10.96 14.22 -21.30
C PHE A 369 11.94 13.06 -21.45
N LYS A 370 12.64 13.05 -22.58
CA LYS A 370 13.86 12.28 -22.80
C LYS A 370 14.96 13.22 -23.30
N PRO A 371 16.25 12.85 -23.22
CA PRO A 371 17.32 13.67 -23.77
C PRO A 371 17.00 14.05 -25.23
N GLY A 372 16.83 15.35 -25.49
CA GLY A 372 16.51 15.86 -26.82
C GLY A 372 15.09 15.58 -27.36
N MET A 373 14.18 14.96 -26.59
CA MET A 373 12.85 14.58 -27.10
C MET A 373 11.70 14.89 -26.13
N LEU A 374 10.51 15.14 -26.68
CA LEU A 374 9.27 15.41 -25.97
C LEU A 374 8.26 14.30 -26.24
N SER A 375 7.69 13.67 -25.21
CA SER A 375 6.68 12.62 -25.39
C SER A 375 5.29 13.21 -25.56
N VAL A 376 4.59 12.81 -26.64
CA VAL A 376 3.19 13.19 -26.91
C VAL A 376 2.17 12.16 -26.43
N GLY A 377 2.62 11.15 -25.66
CA GLY A 377 1.80 10.04 -25.16
C GLY A 377 1.89 8.77 -26.03
N GLY A 378 1.40 7.64 -25.50
CA GLY A 378 1.36 6.36 -26.24
C GLY A 378 2.72 5.79 -26.65
N GLY A 379 3.81 6.18 -25.98
CA GLY A 379 5.18 5.80 -26.35
C GLY A 379 5.74 6.57 -27.55
N LEU A 380 5.10 7.67 -27.96
CA LEU A 380 5.49 8.48 -29.11
C LEU A 380 6.22 9.76 -28.69
N TYR A 381 7.16 10.18 -29.52
CA TYR A 381 8.09 11.27 -29.26
C TYR A 381 8.36 12.12 -30.49
N VAL A 382 8.63 13.40 -30.25
CA VAL A 382 9.17 14.34 -31.23
C VAL A 382 10.48 14.93 -30.74
N ASN A 383 11.37 15.28 -31.66
CA ASN A 383 12.61 15.96 -31.31
C ASN A 383 12.30 17.36 -30.75
N ARG A 384 13.09 17.77 -29.76
CA ARG A 384 13.03 19.10 -29.16
C ARG A 384 13.99 20.02 -29.91
N ASP A 385 13.54 20.52 -31.04
CA ASP A 385 14.30 21.38 -31.95
C ASP A 385 13.48 22.62 -32.36
N GLU A 386 14.03 23.44 -33.26
CA GLU A 386 13.40 24.66 -33.77
C GLU A 386 12.09 24.44 -34.54
N LYS A 387 11.74 23.20 -34.89
CA LYS A 387 10.49 22.88 -35.61
C LYS A 387 9.29 22.82 -34.68
N VAL A 388 9.51 22.82 -33.36
CA VAL A 388 8.45 22.74 -32.35
C VAL A 388 8.60 23.80 -31.27
N LYS A 389 7.47 24.29 -30.77
CA LYS A 389 7.43 25.15 -29.59
C LYS A 389 6.90 24.35 -28.41
N TYR A 390 7.67 24.23 -27.35
CA TYR A 390 7.22 23.67 -26.08
C TYR A 390 6.83 24.78 -25.11
N GLU A 391 5.69 24.61 -24.45
CA GLU A 391 5.23 25.49 -23.37
C GLU A 391 4.90 24.65 -22.14
N THR A 392 5.18 25.19 -20.95
CA THR A 392 4.85 24.55 -19.68
C THR A 392 3.89 25.44 -18.90
N PRO A 393 2.83 24.88 -18.27
CA PRO A 393 1.97 25.64 -17.38
C PRO A 393 2.74 26.08 -16.13
N SER A 394 2.19 27.06 -15.40
CA SER A 394 2.76 27.47 -14.12
C SER A 394 2.82 26.30 -13.13
N LYS A 395 3.77 26.37 -12.20
CA LYS A 395 3.89 25.41 -11.10
C LYS A 395 2.57 25.25 -10.32
N SER A 396 1.86 26.36 -10.09
CA SER A 396 0.55 26.36 -9.44
C SER A 396 -0.51 25.57 -10.21
N LYS A 397 -0.56 25.67 -11.54
CA LYS A 397 -1.51 24.91 -12.36
C LYS A 397 -1.16 23.42 -12.42
N LEU A 398 0.13 23.07 -12.49
CA LEU A 398 0.58 21.68 -12.39
C LEU A 398 0.21 21.04 -11.05
N ASP A 399 0.25 21.83 -9.97
CA ASP A 399 -0.13 21.33 -8.65
C ASP A 399 -1.67 21.27 -8.49
N ALA A 400 -2.42 22.22 -9.07
CA ALA A 400 -3.89 22.16 -9.15
C ALA A 400 -4.41 20.96 -9.97
N VAL A 401 -3.77 20.62 -11.10
CA VAL A 401 -4.20 19.46 -11.89
C VAL A 401 -3.89 18.13 -11.18
N LYS A 402 -2.82 18.09 -10.37
CA LYS A 402 -2.56 16.98 -9.47
C LYS A 402 -3.60 16.92 -8.35
N CYS A 403 -4.07 18.06 -7.88
CA CYS A 403 -5.13 18.13 -6.88
C CYS A 403 -6.41 17.48 -7.37
N ILE A 404 -6.95 17.86 -8.54
CA ILE A 404 -8.20 17.26 -9.04
C ILE A 404 -8.05 15.77 -9.40
N ALA A 405 -6.83 15.31 -9.69
CA ALA A 405 -6.52 13.91 -9.99
C ALA A 405 -6.38 13.06 -8.73
N ASN A 406 -5.83 13.66 -7.67
CA ASN A 406 -5.61 13.05 -6.36
C ASN A 406 -6.64 13.53 -5.33
N TYR A 407 -7.76 14.10 -5.80
CA TYR A 407 -8.84 14.55 -4.95
C TYR A 407 -9.50 13.32 -4.35
N TYR A 408 -9.31 13.17 -3.05
CA TYR A 408 -9.99 12.22 -2.18
C TYR A 408 -11.50 12.49 -2.22
#